data_AF-A0A7X3S314-F1
#
_entry.id   AF-A0A7X3S314-F1
#
_cell.length_a   1.000
_cell.length_b   1.000
_cell.length_c   1.000
_cell.angle_alpha   90.00
_cell.angle_beta   90.00
_cell.angle_gamma   90.00
#
_symmetry.space_group_name_H-M   'P 1'
#
loop_
_entity.id
_entity.type
_entity.pdbx_description
1 polymer ?
#
loop_
_entity_poly.entity_id
_entity_poly.type
_entity_poly.pdbx_seq_one_letter_code
_entity_poly.pdbx_strand_id
1 'polypeptide(L)'
;MARIPFDPRSFGGSRRSGIRPQPSPPQDDPNAQFRSLNATLLFCPTCREATPARERLLLVLPSGNKYEYVCSYCGTSTGEKVDQDQQDPTLFIP
;
A
#
# COMPACT_ATOMS: atom_id res chain seq x y z
N MET A 1 -37.21 -52.83 -42.80
CA MET A 1 -37.75 -51.51 -43.18
C MET A 1 -38.91 -51.23 -42.19
N ALA A 2 -39.12 -50.09 -41.54
CA ALA A 2 -38.83 -48.69 -41.81
C ALA A 2 -38.69 -47.93 -40.47
N ARG A 3 -37.62 -47.13 -40.31
CA ARG A 3 -37.60 -45.65 -40.32
C ARG A 3 -38.15 -44.97 -39.05
N ILE A 4 -37.21 -44.49 -38.25
CA ILE A 4 -37.32 -43.56 -37.12
C ILE A 4 -37.97 -42.24 -37.61
N PRO A 5 -39.02 -41.73 -36.95
CA PRO A 5 -39.37 -40.32 -36.99
C PRO A 5 -38.66 -39.54 -35.89
N PHE A 6 -38.02 -38.46 -36.33
CA PHE A 6 -37.41 -37.36 -35.57
C PHE A 6 -38.39 -36.76 -34.55
N ASP A 7 -38.02 -36.71 -33.26
CA ASP A 7 -38.70 -35.88 -32.26
C ASP A 7 -37.76 -34.72 -31.82
N PRO A 8 -38.06 -33.45 -32.15
CA PRO A 8 -37.11 -32.34 -32.05
C PRO A 8 -37.20 -31.54 -30.74
N ARG A 9 -37.74 -32.08 -29.65
CA ARG A 9 -37.81 -31.36 -28.35
C ARG A 9 -36.58 -31.60 -27.47
N SER A 10 -35.42 -31.61 -28.11
CA SER A 10 -34.14 -31.23 -27.53
C SER A 10 -34.09 -29.69 -27.48
N PHE A 11 -34.76 -29.09 -26.50
CA PHE A 11 -34.61 -27.67 -26.22
C PHE A 11 -34.55 -27.44 -24.71
N GLY A 12 -33.36 -27.07 -24.26
CA GLY A 12 -33.29 -25.96 -23.32
C GLY A 12 -32.85 -26.30 -21.92
N GLY A 13 -31.53 -26.45 -21.74
CA GLY A 13 -30.84 -25.66 -20.73
C GLY A 13 -30.79 -26.27 -19.35
N SER A 14 -29.73 -27.06 -19.11
CA SER A 14 -29.09 -27.13 -17.81
C SER A 14 -28.92 -25.72 -17.25
N ARG A 15 -29.74 -25.33 -16.27
CA ARG A 15 -29.41 -24.22 -15.39
C ARG A 15 -28.22 -24.68 -14.54
N ARG A 16 -27.03 -24.65 -15.12
CA ARG A 16 -25.79 -24.66 -14.34
C ARG A 16 -25.88 -23.41 -13.49
N SER A 17 -26.21 -23.60 -12.22
CA SER A 17 -26.09 -22.60 -11.18
C SER A 17 -24.71 -21.98 -11.31
N GLY A 18 -24.66 -20.77 -11.89
CA GLY A 18 -23.48 -19.94 -11.86
C GLY A 18 -23.29 -19.51 -10.42
N ILE A 19 -22.53 -20.30 -9.66
CA ILE A 19 -21.95 -19.85 -8.40
C ILE A 19 -20.97 -18.76 -8.80
N ARG A 20 -21.40 -17.49 -8.72
CA ARG A 20 -20.49 -16.36 -8.82
C ARG A 20 -19.53 -16.51 -7.63
N PRO A 21 -18.21 -16.68 -7.83
CA PRO A 21 -17.29 -16.67 -6.71
C PRO A 21 -17.46 -15.32 -6.02
N GLN A 22 -17.91 -15.31 -4.77
CA GLN A 22 -17.79 -14.11 -3.97
C GLN A 22 -16.29 -13.87 -3.77
N PRO A 23 -15.76 -12.67 -4.06
CA PRO A 23 -14.43 -12.32 -3.59
C PRO A 23 -14.48 -12.44 -2.06
N SER A 24 -13.59 -13.27 -1.51
CA SER A 24 -13.41 -13.39 -0.07
C SER A 24 -13.22 -12.00 0.53
N PRO A 25 -13.83 -11.70 1.70
CA PRO A 25 -13.63 -10.41 2.35
C PRO A 25 -12.12 -10.14 2.51
N PRO A 26 -11.69 -8.87 2.42
CA PRO A 26 -10.29 -8.51 2.67
C PRO A 26 -9.89 -9.18 3.98
N GLN A 27 -8.88 -10.05 3.92
CA GLN A 27 -8.34 -10.65 5.11
C GLN A 27 -7.69 -9.50 5.89
N ASP A 28 -8.39 -9.00 6.90
CA ASP A 28 -7.87 -8.03 7.86
C ASP A 28 -6.73 -8.71 8.61
N ASP A 29 -5.52 -8.68 8.05
CA ASP A 29 -4.29 -9.03 8.75
C ASP A 29 -4.15 -8.02 9.90
N PRO A 30 -4.39 -8.39 11.18
CA PRO A 30 -4.29 -7.45 12.29
C PRO A 30 -2.86 -6.92 12.43
N ASN A 31 -1.86 -7.62 11.85
CA ASN A 31 -0.46 -7.23 11.82
C ASN A 31 -0.12 -6.19 10.73
N ALA A 32 -0.97 -5.94 9.74
CA ALA A 32 -0.70 -4.92 8.72
C ALA A 32 -0.74 -3.51 9.32
N GLN A 33 -1.58 -3.27 10.33
CA GLN A 33 -1.73 -1.97 10.98
C GLN A 33 -0.52 -1.58 11.85
N PHE A 34 0.20 -2.57 12.38
CA PHE A 34 1.41 -2.34 13.19
C PHE A 34 2.70 -2.27 12.36
N ARG A 35 2.67 -2.66 11.07
CA ARG A 35 3.84 -2.60 10.19
C ARG A 35 4.20 -1.17 9.75
N SER A 36 3.26 -0.23 9.84
CA SER A 36 3.42 1.15 9.37
C SER A 36 3.25 2.15 10.51
N LEU A 37 3.96 1.95 11.62
CA LEU A 37 4.01 2.91 12.72
C LEU A 37 4.90 4.10 12.32
N ASN A 38 4.30 5.11 11.70
CA ASN A 38 4.94 6.42 11.61
C ASN A 38 4.90 7.04 13.01
N ALA A 39 6.05 7.42 13.57
CA ALA A 39 6.13 8.10 14.85
C ALA A 39 5.47 9.48 14.74
N THR A 40 4.16 9.54 14.99
CA THR A 40 3.38 10.78 14.92
C THR A 40 3.89 11.83 15.91
N LEU A 41 4.54 11.41 16.99
CA LEU A 41 5.12 12.27 18.01
C LEU A 41 6.59 11.89 18.27
N LEU A 42 7.49 12.86 18.20
CA LEU A 42 8.86 12.73 18.68
C LEU A 42 9.11 13.68 19.85
N PHE A 43 9.94 13.23 20.80
CA PHE A 43 10.36 14.06 21.92
C PHE A 43 11.28 15.18 21.42
N CYS A 44 10.84 16.43 21.57
CA CYS A 44 11.68 17.57 21.23
C CYS A 44 12.51 18.01 22.46
N PRO A 45 13.85 18.14 22.36
CA PRO A 45 14.68 18.60 23.47
C PRO A 45 14.40 20.06 23.86
N THR A 46 13.89 20.87 22.93
CA THR A 46 13.57 22.28 23.17
C THR A 46 12.21 22.46 23.84
N CYS A 47 11.18 21.77 23.36
CA CYS A 47 9.84 21.82 23.98
C CYS A 47 9.72 20.93 25.23
N ARG A 48 10.64 19.97 25.41
CA ARG A 48 10.64 18.95 26.47
C ARG A 48 9.34 18.14 26.54
N GLU A 49 8.67 17.99 25.40
CA GLU A 49 7.40 17.30 25.27
C GLU A 49 7.41 16.46 23.98
N ALA A 50 6.53 15.44 23.95
CA ALA A 50 6.26 14.67 22.74
C ALA A 50 5.43 15.52 21.77
N THR A 51 6.11 16.06 20.76
CA THR A 51 5.52 16.98 19.77
C THR A 51 5.38 16.29 18.41
N PRO A 52 4.40 16.70 17.57
CA PRO A 52 4.30 16.15 16.24
C PRO A 52 5.50 16.60 15.40
N ALA A 53 6.26 15.62 14.93
CA ALA A 53 7.39 15.86 14.05
C ALA A 53 6.93 15.79 12.59
N ARG A 54 7.50 16.66 11.76
CA ARG A 54 7.27 16.66 10.31
C ARG A 54 8.56 16.21 9.66
N GLU A 55 8.45 15.31 8.70
CA GLU A 55 9.57 14.95 7.84
C GLU A 55 9.79 16.04 6.78
N ARG A 56 11.05 16.46 6.62
CA ARG A 56 11.46 17.38 5.55
C ARG A 56 12.56 16.70 4.76
N LEU A 57 12.36 16.59 3.45
CA LEU A 57 13.35 16.05 2.54
C LEU A 57 14.59 16.96 2.55
N LEU A 58 15.72 16.43 3.00
CA LEU A 58 17.01 17.10 2.97
C LEU A 58 17.73 16.85 1.65
N LEU A 59 17.76 15.60 1.21
CA LEU A 59 18.58 15.17 0.08
C LEU A 59 17.92 14.02 -0.66
N VAL A 60 17.88 14.11 -1.99
CA VAL A 60 17.54 13.01 -2.88
C VAL A 60 18.85 12.34 -3.29
N LEU A 61 19.04 11.07 -2.92
CA LEU A 61 20.18 10.26 -3.34
C LEU A 61 19.70 9.22 -4.37
N PRO A 62 20.62 8.71 -5.22
CA PRO A 62 20.29 7.63 -6.16
C PRO A 62 19.80 6.34 -5.49
N SER A 63 20.16 6.12 -4.22
CA SER A 63 19.79 4.94 -3.44
C SER A 63 18.60 5.15 -2.51
N GLY A 64 18.10 6.38 -2.39
CA GLY A 64 17.05 6.71 -1.44
C GLY A 64 17.01 8.19 -1.04
N ASN A 65 16.00 8.56 -0.26
CA ASN A 65 15.73 9.92 0.17
C ASN A 65 16.12 10.10 1.64
N LYS A 66 16.93 11.12 1.93
CA LYS A 66 17.26 11.53 3.31
C LYS A 66 16.28 12.59 3.78
N TYR A 67 15.60 12.31 4.88
CA TYR A 67 14.66 13.18 5.55
C TYR A 67 15.18 13.60 6.93
N GLU A 68 14.84 14.81 7.35
CA GLU A 68 15.01 15.30 8.70
C GLU A 68 13.66 15.37 9.40
N TYR A 69 13.59 14.91 10.64
CA TYR A 69 12.46 15.15 11.51
C TYR A 69 12.64 16.47 12.23
N VAL A 70 11.75 17.41 11.96
CA VAL A 70 11.72 18.70 12.66
C VAL A 70 10.45 18.84 13.48
N CYS A 71 10.60 19.36 14.69
CA CYS A 71 9.47 19.69 15.55
C CYS A 71 8.58 20.73 14.86
N SER A 72 7.29 20.45 14.77
CA SER A 72 6.32 21.36 14.14
C SER A 72 6.11 22.68 14.89
N TYR A 73 6.45 22.73 16.17
CA TYR A 73 6.27 23.92 17.01
C TYR A 73 7.50 24.83 17.03
N CYS A 74 8.70 24.26 17.26
CA CYS A 74 9.92 25.04 17.41
C CYS A 74 10.91 24.91 16.25
N GLY A 75 10.69 23.96 15.33
CA GLY A 75 11.60 23.73 14.19
C GLY A 75 12.91 23.03 14.54
N THR A 76 13.10 22.58 15.79
CA THR A 76 14.32 21.86 16.19
C THR A 76 14.41 20.51 15.50
N SER A 77 15.59 20.19 14.96
CA SER A 77 15.89 18.87 14.41
C SER A 77 15.90 17.84 15.53
N THR A 78 15.00 16.87 15.40
CA THR A 78 14.76 15.83 16.42
C THR A 78 15.36 14.50 15.99
N GLY A 79 15.65 14.33 14.70
CA GLY A 79 16.35 13.17 14.17
C GLY A 79 16.42 13.18 12.65
N GLU A 80 17.06 12.17 12.08
CA GLU A 80 17.16 11.97 10.63
C GLU A 80 16.65 10.57 10.28
N LYS A 81 16.06 10.44 9.09
CA LYS A 81 15.60 9.20 8.46
C LYS A 81 16.21 9.10 7.08
N VAL A 82 16.60 7.90 6.67
CA VAL A 82 16.94 7.61 5.27
C VAL A 82 16.00 6.53 4.78
N ASP A 83 15.09 6.89 3.89
CA ASP A 83 14.25 5.92 3.20
C ASP A 83 15.00 5.43 1.96
N GLN A 84 15.32 4.15 1.94
CA GLN A 84 15.88 3.49 0.76
C GLN A 84 14.75 3.22 -0.24
N ASP A 85 14.33 4.26 -0.95
CA ASP A 85 13.50 4.07 -2.14
C ASP A 85 14.39 3.37 -3.19
N GLN A 86 14.15 2.08 -3.46
CA GLN A 86 14.66 1.38 -4.65
C GLN A 86 13.99 1.95 -5.91
N GLN A 87 14.08 3.25 -6.13
CA GLN A 87 13.75 3.87 -7.40
C GLN A 87 15.08 4.12 -8.09
N ASP A 88 15.53 3.15 -8.88
CA ASP A 88 16.67 3.26 -9.78
C ASP A 88 16.44 4.48 -10.68
N PRO A 89 17.06 5.65 -10.39
CA PRO A 89 16.92 6.79 -11.24
C PRO A 89 17.89 6.52 -12.37
N THR A 90 17.39 5.91 -13.43
CA THR A 90 18.10 5.78 -14.70
C THR A 90 18.35 7.19 -15.23
N LEU A 91 19.45 7.79 -14.74
CA LEU A 91 19.98 9.07 -15.17
C LEU A 91 20.57 8.86 -16.56
N PHE A 92 19.71 8.91 -17.57
CA PHE A 92 20.13 9.02 -18.97
C PHE A 92 20.64 10.44 -19.19
N ILE A 93 21.94 10.63 -19.02
CA ILE A 93 22.63 11.87 -19.37
C ILE A 93 23.03 11.74 -20.85
N PRO A 94 22.57 12.63 -21.75
CA PRO A 94 22.84 12.55 -23.18
C PRO A 94 24.31 12.85 -23.54
#